data_AF-A0A8K0CMR5-F1
#
_entry.id   AF-A0A8K0CMR5-F1
#
_cell.length_a   1.000
_cell.length_b   1.000
_cell.length_c   1.000
_cell.angle_alpha   90.00
_cell.angle_beta   90.00
_cell.angle_gamma   90.00
#
_symmetry.space_group_name_H-M   'P 1'
#
loop_
_entity.id
_entity.type
_entity.pdbx_description
1 polymer ?
#
loop_
_entity_poly.entity_id
_entity_poly.type
_entity_poly.pdbx_seq_one_letter_code
_entity_poly.pdbx_strand_id
1 'polypeptide(L)'
;MQSCAFMKKRLRLLHVAFYVLKSMKNQKKNFFCKFWKLSTWEAKKSYLHGLVERRQPKKRRATTDKNCPIKPFGYNCFLPKTDGAKVPVCRKFMLNTLDITKDSINRWLKIYKIQLSMTTIR
;
A
#
# COMPACT_ATOMS: atom_id res chain seq x y z
N MET A 1 27.98 -33.23 -4.04
CA MET A 1 26.93 -33.00 -5.06
C MET A 1 25.85 -31.99 -4.62
N GLN A 2 26.18 -30.86 -3.97
CA GLN A 2 25.16 -29.89 -3.46
C GLN A 2 24.99 -28.60 -4.30
N SER A 3 25.84 -28.36 -5.30
CA SER A 3 25.88 -27.08 -6.04
C SER A 3 24.70 -26.87 -7.03
N CYS A 4 24.10 -27.93 -7.55
CA CYS A 4 23.09 -27.82 -8.62
C CYS A 4 21.67 -27.43 -8.13
N ALA A 5 21.31 -27.74 -6.88
CA ALA A 5 19.98 -27.43 -6.33
C ALA A 5 19.78 -25.92 -6.06
N PHE A 6 20.87 -25.20 -5.77
CA PHE A 6 20.84 -23.78 -5.44
C PHE A 6 20.59 -22.90 -6.68
N MET A 7 21.22 -23.21 -7.82
CA MET A 7 21.02 -22.46 -9.07
C MET A 7 19.61 -22.61 -9.65
N LYS A 8 18.99 -23.80 -9.54
CA LYS A 8 17.60 -24.01 -9.98
C LYS A 8 16.55 -23.29 -9.12
N LYS A 9 16.84 -22.98 -7.85
CA LYS A 9 15.96 -22.15 -6.99
C LYS A 9 16.04 -20.66 -7.38
N ARG A 10 17.24 -20.16 -7.69
CA ARG A 10 17.47 -18.77 -8.09
C ARG A 10 16.84 -18.42 -9.44
N LEU A 11 16.86 -19.34 -10.40
CA LEU A 11 16.21 -19.18 -11.71
C LEU A 11 14.67 -19.14 -11.59
N ARG A 12 14.07 -19.97 -10.73
CA ARG A 12 12.62 -19.95 -10.45
C ARG A 12 12.17 -18.67 -9.75
N LEU A 13 12.96 -18.16 -8.81
CA LEU A 13 12.70 -16.86 -8.16
C LEU A 13 12.75 -15.69 -9.16
N LEU A 14 13.69 -15.71 -10.11
CA LEU A 14 13.77 -14.69 -11.17
C LEU A 14 12.59 -14.76 -12.14
N HIS A 15 12.14 -15.96 -12.52
CA HIS A 15 10.98 -16.11 -13.41
C HIS A 15 9.67 -15.68 -12.73
N VAL A 16 9.49 -16.02 -11.44
CA VAL A 16 8.35 -15.55 -10.64
C VAL A 16 8.41 -14.03 -10.44
N ALA A 17 9.56 -13.45 -10.12
CA ALA A 17 9.70 -11.99 -9.99
C ALA A 17 9.41 -11.25 -11.30
N PHE A 18 9.88 -11.78 -12.44
CA PHE A 18 9.64 -11.22 -13.77
C PHE A 18 8.15 -11.33 -14.17
N TYR A 19 7.52 -12.47 -13.91
CA TYR A 19 6.09 -12.67 -14.17
C TYR A 19 5.20 -11.81 -13.27
N VAL A 20 5.58 -11.63 -12.00
CA VAL A 20 4.91 -10.72 -11.06
C VAL A 20 5.01 -9.27 -11.51
N LEU A 21 6.19 -8.83 -11.98
CA LEU A 21 6.39 -7.48 -12.52
C LEU A 21 5.61 -7.23 -13.82
N LYS A 22 5.52 -8.24 -14.72
CA LYS A 22 4.77 -8.12 -15.97
C LYS A 22 3.25 -8.16 -15.76
N SER A 23 2.75 -9.04 -14.88
CA SER A 23 1.34 -9.07 -14.47
C SER A 23 0.91 -7.76 -13.81
N MET A 24 1.76 -7.16 -12.97
CA MET A 24 1.48 -5.89 -12.30
C MET A 24 1.16 -4.74 -13.26
N LYS A 25 1.71 -4.69 -14.48
CA LYS A 25 1.41 -3.61 -15.45
C LYS A 25 -0.06 -3.63 -15.89
N ASN A 26 -0.63 -4.82 -16.13
CA ASN A 26 -2.04 -4.96 -16.49
C ASN A 26 -2.96 -4.71 -15.27
N GLN A 27 -2.52 -5.14 -14.09
CA GLN A 27 -3.25 -4.89 -12.84
C GLN A 27 -3.33 -3.39 -12.52
N LYS A 28 -2.27 -2.62 -12.78
CA LYS A 28 -2.26 -1.15 -12.61
C LYS A 28 -3.43 -0.48 -13.33
N LYS A 29 -3.65 -0.82 -14.60
CA LYS A 29 -4.77 -0.27 -15.39
C LYS A 29 -6.12 -0.62 -14.76
N ASN A 30 -6.29 -1.87 -14.33
CA ASN A 30 -7.52 -2.29 -13.66
C ASN A 30 -7.77 -1.52 -12.36
N PHE A 31 -6.76 -1.28 -11.53
CA PHE A 31 -6.92 -0.49 -10.30
C PHE A 31 -7.20 0.97 -10.59
N PHE A 32 -6.49 1.54 -11.56
CA PHE A 32 -6.73 2.90 -12.01
C PHE A 32 -8.18 3.07 -12.47
N CYS A 33 -8.65 2.20 -13.38
CA CYS A 33 -10.03 2.22 -13.85
C CYS A 33 -11.03 2.01 -12.72
N LYS A 34 -10.81 1.04 -11.81
CA LYS A 34 -11.70 0.81 -10.66
C LYS A 34 -11.78 2.02 -9.74
N PHE A 35 -10.66 2.65 -9.45
CA PHE A 35 -10.60 3.83 -8.59
C PHE A 35 -11.30 5.03 -9.23
N TRP A 36 -11.04 5.29 -10.52
CA TRP A 36 -11.60 6.44 -11.22
C TRP A 36 -13.05 6.24 -11.68
N LYS A 37 -13.52 4.99 -11.79
CA LYS A 37 -14.93 4.66 -12.05
C LYS A 37 -15.85 4.98 -10.87
N LEU A 38 -15.32 5.11 -9.65
CA LEU A 38 -16.10 5.54 -8.50
C LEU A 38 -16.55 7.00 -8.71
N SER A 39 -17.86 7.26 -8.57
CA SER A 39 -18.44 8.58 -8.84
C SER A 39 -18.16 9.60 -7.73
N THR A 40 -18.22 9.19 -6.47
CA THR A 40 -18.06 10.09 -5.31
C THR A 40 -16.65 10.10 -4.74
N TRP A 41 -16.24 11.24 -4.16
CA TRP A 41 -14.95 11.36 -3.47
C TRP A 41 -14.94 10.49 -2.20
N GLU A 42 -16.08 10.34 -1.54
CA GLU A 42 -16.25 9.54 -0.33
C GLU A 42 -15.97 8.06 -0.64
N ALA A 43 -16.46 7.56 -1.77
CA ALA A 43 -16.19 6.20 -2.21
C ALA A 43 -14.71 6.00 -2.57
N LYS A 44 -14.09 6.95 -3.26
CA LYS A 44 -12.65 6.90 -3.58
C LYS A 44 -11.77 6.91 -2.32
N LYS A 45 -12.10 7.74 -1.32
CA LYS A 45 -11.42 7.77 -0.02
C LYS A 45 -11.58 6.42 0.69
N SER A 46 -12.79 5.89 0.74
CA SER A 46 -13.08 4.59 1.38
C SER A 46 -12.34 3.44 0.69
N TYR A 47 -12.26 3.46 -0.64
CA TYR A 47 -11.47 2.50 -1.41
C TYR A 47 -9.98 2.59 -1.05
N LEU A 48 -9.42 3.80 -1.00
CA LEU A 48 -8.02 4.01 -0.60
C LEU A 48 -7.77 3.49 0.83
N HIS A 49 -8.73 3.68 1.75
CA HIS A 49 -8.65 3.15 3.11
C HIS A 49 -8.62 1.62 3.15
N GLY A 50 -9.38 0.94 2.30
CA GLY A 50 -9.32 -0.53 2.18
C GLY A 50 -7.96 -1.06 1.70
N LEU A 51 -7.18 -0.22 1.02
CA LEU A 51 -5.84 -0.53 0.53
C LEU A 51 -4.73 -0.17 1.51
N VAL A 52 -5.00 0.69 2.50
CA VAL A 52 -3.99 1.22 3.42
C VAL A 52 -4.30 0.81 4.84
N GLU A 53 -3.40 0.03 5.43
CA GLU A 53 -3.48 -0.34 6.84
C GLU A 53 -2.56 0.56 7.68
N ARG A 54 -3.09 1.06 8.79
CA ARG A 54 -2.31 1.84 9.73
C ARG A 54 -1.54 0.91 10.67
N ARG A 55 -0.23 1.07 10.71
CA ARG A 55 0.65 0.27 11.58
C ARG A 55 1.25 1.14 12.67
N GLN A 56 1.19 0.66 13.91
CA GLN A 56 2.00 1.23 14.99
C GLN A 56 3.41 0.62 14.95
N PRO A 57 4.48 1.44 14.99
CA PRO A 57 5.85 0.93 15.03
C PRO A 57 6.12 0.24 16.39
N LYS A 58 6.43 -1.06 16.35
CA LYS A 58 6.70 -1.90 17.54
C LYS A 58 7.96 -1.50 18.31
N LYS A 59 8.98 -0.98 17.62
CA LYS A 59 10.21 -0.45 18.19
C LYS A 59 10.55 0.84 17.47
N ARG A 60 11.00 1.83 18.22
CA ARG A 60 11.49 3.11 17.68
C ARG A 60 12.95 3.27 18.09
N ARG A 61 13.77 3.84 17.19
CA ARG A 61 15.10 4.29 17.58
C ARG A 61 14.94 5.55 18.42
N ALA A 62 15.81 5.73 19.42
CA ALA A 62 15.92 7.01 20.11
C ALA A 62 16.26 8.08 19.07
N THR A 63 15.54 9.20 19.12
CA THR A 63 15.81 10.33 18.24
C THR A 63 16.94 11.15 18.85
N THR A 64 17.94 11.54 18.06
CA THR A 64 19.00 12.45 18.52
C THR A 64 18.51 13.90 18.57
N ASP A 65 17.51 14.23 17.75
CA ASP A 65 16.97 15.58 17.60
C ASP A 65 15.58 15.72 18.24
N LYS A 66 15.52 16.50 19.32
CA LYS A 66 14.29 16.78 20.08
C LYS A 66 13.29 17.65 19.30
N ASN A 67 13.75 18.39 18.28
CA ASN A 67 12.91 19.28 17.48
C ASN A 67 12.23 18.56 16.31
N CYS A 68 12.61 17.32 16.02
CA CYS A 68 11.96 16.52 14.98
C CYS A 68 10.75 15.75 15.56
N PRO A 69 9.49 16.16 15.27
CA PRO A 69 8.31 15.46 15.78
C PRO A 69 8.28 14.03 15.28
N ILE A 70 8.30 13.08 16.22
CA ILE A 70 8.30 11.64 15.93
C ILE A 70 6.93 11.26 15.35
N LYS A 71 6.92 10.68 14.14
CA LYS A 71 5.69 10.18 13.52
C LYS A 71 5.10 9.03 14.36
N PRO A 72 3.85 9.15 14.86
CA PRO A 72 3.32 8.15 15.77
C PRO A 72 2.91 6.84 15.08
N PHE A 73 2.77 6.83 13.76
CA PHE A 73 2.29 5.68 12.99
C PHE A 73 2.90 5.64 11.59
N GLY A 74 2.92 4.43 11.01
CA GLY A 74 3.22 4.18 9.61
C GLY A 74 1.98 3.68 8.87
N TYR A 75 2.11 3.56 7.55
CA TYR A 75 1.08 3.03 6.67
C TYR A 75 1.65 1.89 5.84
N ASN A 76 1.02 0.73 5.92
CA ASN A 76 1.26 -0.39 5.01
C ASN A 76 0.28 -0.25 3.85
N CYS A 77 0.79 -0.25 2.62
CA CYS A 77 -0.05 -0.17 1.42
C CYS A 77 -0.14 -1.56 0.80
N PHE A 78 -1.33 -1.93 0.36
CA PHE A 78 -1.60 -3.22 -0.26
C PHE A 78 -2.30 -3.02 -1.60
N LEU A 79 -2.04 -3.92 -2.54
CA LEU A 79 -2.82 -4.05 -3.77
C LEU A 79 -3.45 -5.43 -3.84
N PRO A 80 -4.76 -5.54 -4.15
CA PRO A 80 -5.42 -6.83 -4.30
C PRO A 80 -4.94 -7.49 -5.60
N LYS A 81 -4.50 -8.74 -5.54
CA LYS A 81 -4.18 -9.55 -6.71
C LYS A 81 -5.47 -10.16 -7.27
N THR A 82 -5.44 -10.61 -8.52
CA THR A 82 -6.57 -11.29 -9.18
C THR A 82 -7.05 -12.51 -8.39
N ASP A 83 -6.14 -13.15 -7.66
CA ASP A 83 -6.40 -14.33 -6.82
C ASP A 83 -6.98 -13.98 -5.43
N GLY A 84 -7.39 -12.71 -5.20
CA GLY A 84 -7.88 -12.23 -3.90
C GLY A 84 -6.79 -11.93 -2.87
N ALA A 85 -5.55 -12.36 -3.10
CA ALA A 85 -4.43 -12.12 -2.21
C ALA A 85 -4.01 -10.63 -2.18
N LYS A 86 -3.72 -10.06 -1.01
CA LYS A 86 -3.19 -8.69 -0.87
C LYS A 86 -1.67 -8.70 -0.96
N VAL A 87 -1.12 -7.99 -1.94
CA VAL A 87 0.33 -7.83 -2.11
C VAL A 87 0.79 -6.55 -1.42
N PRO A 88 1.74 -6.61 -0.47
CA PRO A 88 2.30 -5.40 0.13
C PRO A 88 3.10 -4.63 -0.92
N VAL A 89 2.84 -3.34 -1.04
CA VAL A 89 3.55 -2.45 -1.96
C VAL A 89 4.09 -1.22 -1.23
N CYS A 90 5.14 -0.64 -1.78
CA CYS A 90 5.64 0.63 -1.27
C CYS A 90 4.66 1.76 -1.61
N ARG A 91 4.62 2.79 -0.76
CA ARG A 91 3.72 3.93 -0.93
C ARG A 91 3.88 4.63 -2.29
N LYS A 92 5.12 4.75 -2.78
CA LYS A 92 5.41 5.36 -4.09
C LYS A 92 4.75 4.59 -5.24
N PHE A 93 4.76 3.26 -5.17
CA PHE A 93 4.15 2.43 -6.19
C PHE A 93 2.62 2.60 -6.24
N MET A 94 1.97 2.65 -5.08
CA MET A 94 0.52 2.90 -4.99
C MET A 94 0.15 4.29 -5.51
N LEU A 95 0.90 5.33 -5.11
CA LEU A 95 0.71 6.71 -5.59
C LEU A 95 0.81 6.79 -7.12
N ASN A 96 1.85 6.19 -7.70
CA ASN A 96 2.05 6.16 -9.15
C ASN A 96 0.98 5.32 -9.87
N THR A 97 0.32 4.39 -9.18
CA THR A 97 -0.72 3.53 -9.79
C THR A 97 -2.06 4.23 -9.83
N LEU A 98 -2.37 5.03 -8.81
CA LEU A 98 -3.63 5.78 -8.72
C LEU A 98 -3.54 7.19 -9.33
N ASP A 99 -2.32 7.62 -9.65
CA ASP A 99 -1.96 8.97 -10.11
C ASP A 99 -2.37 10.06 -9.12
N ILE A 100 -1.92 9.90 -7.87
CA ILE A 100 -2.27 10.78 -6.74
C ILE A 100 -1.00 11.32 -6.10
N THR A 101 -1.04 12.58 -5.66
CA THR A 101 0.06 13.21 -4.93
C THR A 101 0.15 12.71 -3.50
N LYS A 102 1.37 12.77 -2.95
CA LYS A 102 1.65 12.35 -1.57
C LYS A 102 0.82 13.15 -0.55
N ASP A 103 0.62 14.44 -0.82
CA ASP A 103 -0.10 15.37 0.06
C ASP A 103 -1.59 15.10 0.09
N SER A 104 -2.19 14.77 -1.06
CA SER A 104 -3.60 14.33 -1.14
C SER A 104 -3.85 13.10 -0.27
N ILE A 105 -2.99 12.08 -0.37
CA ILE A 105 -3.10 10.88 0.47
C ILE A 105 -2.91 11.23 1.95
N ASN A 106 -1.92 12.06 2.31
CA ASN A 106 -1.73 12.48 3.70
C ASN A 106 -2.97 13.18 4.26
N ARG A 107 -3.60 14.04 3.45
CA ARG A 107 -4.81 14.77 3.83
C ARG A 107 -5.98 13.82 4.05
N TRP A 108 -6.23 12.88 3.14
CA TRP A 108 -7.37 11.97 3.26
C TRP A 108 -7.21 10.97 4.40
N LEU A 109 -6.01 10.41 4.58
CA LEU A 109 -5.74 9.49 5.69
C LEU A 109 -5.78 10.19 7.06
N LYS A 110 -5.51 11.51 7.12
CA LYS A 110 -5.62 12.31 8.35
C LYS A 110 -7.07 12.61 8.73
N ILE A 111 -7.94 12.85 7.74
CA ILE A 111 -9.35 13.26 7.96
C ILE A 111 -10.22 12.09 8.42
N TYR A 112 -9.99 10.87 7.93
CA TYR A 112 -10.82 9.70 8.27
C TYR A 112 -10.78 9.30 9.76
N LYS A 113 -9.77 9.77 10.48
CA LYS A 113 -9.70 9.69 11.95
C LYS A 113 -10.90 10.33 12.65
N ILE A 114 -11.54 11.33 12.03
CA ILE A 114 -12.66 12.09 12.59
C ILE A 114 -13.98 11.33 12.39
N GLN A 115 -14.14 10.55 11.30
CA GLN A 115 -15.40 9.86 11.01
C GLN A 115 -15.60 8.54 11.77
N LEU A 116 -14.53 7.78 12.07
CA LEU A 116 -14.63 6.55 12.87
C LEU A 116 -14.90 6.83 14.36
N SER A 117 -14.41 7.95 14.90
CA SER A 117 -14.73 8.35 16.28
C SER A 117 -16.17 8.85 16.46
N MET A 118 -16.81 9.33 15.38
CA MET A 118 -18.21 9.81 15.42
C MET A 118 -19.25 8.70 15.16
N THR A 119 -18.85 7.54 14.65
CA THR A 119 -19.77 6.42 14.31
C THR A 119 -19.85 5.32 15.36
N THR A 120 -19.07 5.44 16.45
CA THR A 120 -19.05 4.46 17.57
C THR A 120 -19.89 4.92 18.77
N ILE A 121 -20.61 6.04 18.66
CA ILE A 121 -21.67 6.43 19.59
C ILE A 121 -23.00 6.19 18.85
N ARG A 122 -23.51 4.97 18.96
CA ARG A 122 -24.91 4.63 18.75
C ARG A 122 -25.29 3.59 19.78
#